data_AF-A0A1R1SC13-F1
#
_entry.id   AF-A0A1R1SC13-F1
#
_cell.length_a   1.000
_cell.length_b   1.000
_cell.length_c   1.000
_cell.angle_alpha   90.00
_cell.angle_beta   90.00
_cell.angle_gamma   90.00
#
_symmetry.space_group_name_H-M   'P 1'
#
loop_
_entity.id
_entity.type
_entity.pdbx_description
1 polymer ?
#
loop_
_entity_poly.entity_id
_entity_poly.type
_entity_poly.pdbx_seq_one_letter_code
_entity_poly.pdbx_strand_id
1 'polypeptide(L)'
;MTAERSTADILDAAVHVREAARSATTGATGVDTVLAALAEVMDYDHASLARWDPRRRRHTTLAGSYPDDATAYIETRLHHDPVFPVLRSPARGGLWLGDVPRHLLAASPGFQKVLRPLGIEDGVAQCLFAPDGRYVGMLNVSTRRPRRTPDPARAVV
;
A
#
# COMPACT_ATOMS: atom_id res chain seq x y z
N MET A 1 21.01 -12.32 -8.08
CA MET A 1 21.56 -11.80 -6.81
C MET A 1 21.15 -10.34 -6.75
N THR A 2 20.06 -10.00 -6.08
CA THR A 2 19.70 -8.61 -5.82
C THR A 2 20.65 -8.10 -4.74
N ALA A 3 21.46 -7.10 -5.09
CA ALA A 3 22.35 -6.44 -4.13
C ALA A 3 21.50 -5.86 -2.99
N GLU A 4 22.00 -5.98 -1.77
CA GLU A 4 21.42 -5.32 -0.60
C GLU A 4 21.46 -3.80 -0.85
N ARG A 5 20.30 -3.14 -0.91
CA ARG A 5 20.22 -1.69 -1.12
C ARG A 5 20.81 -0.98 0.08
N SER A 6 21.65 0.02 -0.17
CA SER A 6 22.18 0.86 0.90
C SER A 6 21.09 1.77 1.45
N THR A 7 21.26 2.27 2.67
CA THR A 7 20.35 3.27 3.26
C THR A 7 20.24 4.53 2.38
N ALA A 8 21.31 4.90 1.68
CA ALA A 8 21.31 6.03 0.75
C ALA A 8 20.36 5.76 -0.43
N ASP A 9 20.40 4.56 -1.01
CA ASP A 9 19.51 4.17 -2.11
C ASP A 9 18.03 4.19 -1.68
N ILE A 10 17.74 3.80 -0.43
CA ILE A 10 16.38 3.83 0.15
C ILE A 10 15.92 5.27 0.36
N LEU A 11 16.79 6.15 0.86
CA LEU A 11 16.46 7.55 1.09
C LEU A 11 16.24 8.31 -0.23
N ASP A 12 17.07 8.08 -1.24
CA ASP A 12 16.92 8.69 -2.57
C ASP A 12 15.62 8.22 -3.24
N ALA A 13 15.33 6.92 -3.15
CA ALA A 13 14.04 6.35 -3.55
C ALA A 13 12.84 7.03 -2.86
N ALA A 14 12.91 7.22 -1.54
CA ALA A 14 11.84 7.88 -0.79
C ALA A 14 11.68 9.36 -1.19
N VAL A 15 12.78 10.06 -1.50
CA VAL A 15 12.75 11.42 -2.04
C VAL A 15 12.05 11.42 -3.40
N HIS A 16 12.42 10.51 -4.30
CA HIS A 16 11.84 10.44 -5.64
C HIS A 16 10.33 10.17 -5.62
N VAL A 17 9.87 9.21 -4.81
CA VAL A 17 8.43 8.94 -4.62
C VAL A 17 7.69 10.16 -4.09
N ARG A 18 8.29 10.90 -3.14
CA ARG A 18 7.70 12.12 -2.58
C ARG A 18 7.63 13.26 -3.60
N GLU A 19 8.63 13.41 -4.45
CA GLU A 19 8.62 14.39 -5.54
C GLU A 19 7.55 14.07 -6.57
N ALA A 20 7.44 12.80 -6.99
CA ALA A 20 6.37 12.33 -7.87
C ALA A 20 4.98 12.63 -7.27
N ALA A 21 4.80 12.39 -5.97
CA ALA A 21 3.55 12.70 -5.29
C ALA A 21 3.25 14.21 -5.27
N ARG A 22 4.25 15.06 -5.02
CA ARG A 22 4.10 16.53 -5.06
C ARG A 22 3.73 17.03 -6.45
N SER A 23 4.42 16.56 -7.48
CA SER A 23 4.14 16.91 -8.88
C SER A 23 2.74 16.46 -9.32
N ALA A 24 2.27 15.31 -8.84
CA ALA A 24 0.91 14.87 -9.08
C ALA A 24 -0.13 15.78 -8.41
N THR A 25 0.14 16.31 -7.21
CA THR A 25 -0.78 17.24 -6.53
C THR A 25 -0.86 18.61 -7.19
N THR A 26 0.20 19.06 -7.88
CA THR A 26 0.22 20.34 -8.62
C THR A 26 -0.31 20.19 -10.05
N GLY A 27 -0.61 18.97 -10.50
CA GLY A 27 -1.02 18.68 -11.87
C GLY A 27 0.12 18.67 -12.90
N ALA A 28 1.38 18.75 -12.45
CA ALA A 28 2.54 18.72 -13.33
C ALA A 28 2.81 17.32 -13.91
N THR A 29 2.41 16.26 -13.19
CA THR A 29 2.47 14.87 -13.65
C THR A 29 1.19 14.11 -13.29
N GLY A 30 0.97 12.95 -13.92
CA GLY A 30 -0.14 12.05 -13.56
C GLY A 30 0.15 11.30 -12.25
N VAL A 31 -0.89 10.87 -11.53
CA VAL A 31 -0.74 10.11 -10.27
C VAL A 31 -0.03 8.77 -10.48
N ASP A 32 -0.10 8.20 -11.68
CA ASP A 32 0.60 6.96 -12.05
C ASP A 32 2.12 7.06 -11.91
N THR A 33 2.70 8.27 -11.99
CA THR A 33 4.16 8.46 -11.79
C THR A 33 4.59 8.11 -10.37
N VAL A 34 3.68 8.17 -9.39
CA VAL A 34 3.96 7.76 -8.00
C VAL A 34 4.19 6.25 -7.93
N LEU A 35 3.38 5.45 -8.64
CA LEU A 35 3.55 4.00 -8.67
C LEU A 35 4.77 3.61 -9.51
N ALA A 36 5.03 4.32 -10.62
CA ALA A 36 6.24 4.12 -11.40
C ALA A 36 7.51 4.33 -10.55
N ALA A 37 7.58 5.45 -9.81
CA ALA A 37 8.68 5.72 -8.88
C ALA A 37 8.79 4.63 -7.79
N LEU A 38 7.65 4.12 -7.29
CA LEU A 38 7.65 3.04 -6.30
C LEU A 38 8.22 1.72 -6.88
N ALA A 39 7.97 1.43 -8.16
CA ALA A 39 8.46 0.23 -8.83
C ALA A 39 10.00 0.21 -8.96
N GLU A 40 10.65 1.38 -8.94
CA GLU A 40 12.11 1.47 -8.90
C GLU A 40 12.69 1.02 -7.55
N VAL A 41 11.85 0.99 -6.50
CA VAL A 41 12.24 0.70 -5.11
C VAL A 41 11.90 -0.71 -4.71
N MET A 42 10.74 -1.19 -5.14
CA MET A 42 10.24 -2.50 -4.77
C MET A 42 9.55 -3.18 -5.95
N ASP A 43 9.92 -4.43 -6.18
CA ASP A 43 9.16 -5.29 -7.07
C ASP A 43 7.78 -5.54 -6.46
N TYR A 44 6.73 -5.36 -7.25
CA TYR A 44 5.36 -5.68 -6.87
C TYR A 44 4.57 -6.25 -8.05
N ASP A 45 3.58 -7.09 -7.73
CA ASP A 45 2.64 -7.61 -8.73
C ASP A 45 1.45 -6.66 -8.89
N HIS A 46 0.97 -6.09 -7.77
CA HIS A 46 -0.14 -5.14 -7.77
C HIS A 46 0.10 -4.01 -6.78
N ALA A 47 -0.21 -2.78 -7.19
CA ALA A 47 -0.19 -1.61 -6.32
C ALA A 47 -1.45 -0.76 -6.49
N SER A 48 -1.84 -0.02 -5.45
CA SER A 48 -2.87 1.02 -5.56
C SER A 48 -2.59 2.17 -4.61
N LEU A 49 -2.82 3.39 -5.10
CA LEU A 49 -2.92 4.60 -4.31
C LEU A 49 -4.38 5.04 -4.33
N ALA A 50 -5.01 5.11 -3.16
CA ALA A 50 -6.43 5.42 -3.05
C ALA A 50 -6.68 6.57 -2.06
N ARG A 51 -7.57 7.49 -2.43
CA ARG A 51 -8.04 8.57 -1.57
C ARG A 51 -9.28 8.15 -0.79
N TRP A 52 -9.35 8.48 0.49
CA TRP A 52 -10.55 8.34 1.30
C TRP A 52 -11.53 9.51 1.09
N ASP A 53 -12.78 9.21 0.74
CA ASP A 53 -13.90 10.15 0.78
C ASP A 53 -14.66 9.96 2.10
N PRO A 54 -14.51 10.86 3.10
CA PRO A 54 -15.18 10.71 4.38
C PRO A 54 -16.70 10.91 4.30
N ARG A 55 -17.21 11.62 3.28
CA ARG A 55 -18.65 11.84 3.11
C ARG A 55 -19.33 10.58 2.59
N ARG A 56 -18.71 9.94 1.60
CA ARG A 56 -19.22 8.70 1.00
C ARG A 56 -18.75 7.43 1.71
N ARG A 57 -17.83 7.57 2.67
CA ARG A 57 -17.17 6.47 3.39
C ARG A 57 -16.65 5.40 2.44
N ARG A 58 -15.94 5.83 1.39
CA ARG A 58 -15.33 4.93 0.40
C ARG A 58 -13.98 5.43 -0.02
N HIS A 59 -13.15 4.54 -0.53
CA HIS A 59 -11.96 4.96 -1.26
C HIS A 59 -12.31 5.25 -2.72
N THR A 60 -11.43 6.03 -3.35
CA THR A 60 -11.37 6.25 -4.80
C THR A 60 -9.93 6.00 -5.23
N THR A 61 -9.74 5.04 -6.12
CA THR A 61 -8.42 4.72 -6.66
C THR A 61 -7.96 5.87 -7.54
N LEU A 62 -6.77 6.40 -7.24
CA LEU A 62 -6.16 7.47 -8.02
C LEU A 62 -5.18 6.89 -9.06
N ALA A 63 -4.51 5.80 -8.70
CA ALA A 63 -3.64 5.00 -9.55
C ALA A 63 -3.65 3.57 -9.02
N GLY A 64 -3.59 2.56 -9.90
CA GLY A 64 -3.49 1.18 -9.46
C GLY A 64 -3.48 0.16 -10.57
N SER A 65 -3.04 -1.06 -10.22
CA SER A 65 -2.92 -2.19 -11.14
C SER A 65 -3.67 -3.44 -10.66
N TYR A 66 -4.47 -3.34 -9.59
CA TYR A 66 -5.33 -4.42 -9.15
C TYR A 66 -6.46 -4.66 -10.17
N PRO A 67 -6.88 -5.92 -10.38
CA PRO A 67 -8.07 -6.22 -11.18
C PRO A 67 -9.33 -5.54 -10.62
N ASP A 68 -10.32 -5.31 -11.48
CA ASP A 68 -11.53 -4.53 -11.17
C ASP A 68 -12.25 -5.00 -9.89
N ASP A 69 -12.41 -6.30 -9.67
CA ASP A 69 -13.06 -6.83 -8.46
C ASP A 69 -12.29 -6.50 -7.19
N ALA A 70 -10.96 -6.54 -7.25
CA ALA A 70 -10.09 -6.19 -6.12
C ALA A 70 -10.11 -4.69 -5.87
N THR A 71 -10.06 -3.89 -6.93
CA THR A 71 -10.22 -2.43 -6.88
C THR A 71 -11.57 -2.05 -6.26
N ALA A 72 -12.67 -2.66 -6.70
CA ALA A 72 -14.00 -2.43 -6.15
C ALA A 72 -14.09 -2.80 -4.66
N TYR A 73 -13.45 -3.89 -4.25
CA TYR A 73 -13.37 -4.26 -2.83
C TYR A 73 -12.61 -3.21 -2.01
N ILE A 74 -11.44 -2.77 -2.49
CA ILE A 74 -10.63 -1.72 -1.84
C ILE A 74 -11.47 -0.46 -1.67
N GLU A 75 -12.17 -0.04 -2.73
CA GLU A 75 -12.98 1.18 -2.71
C GLU A 75 -14.15 1.11 -1.75
N THR A 76 -14.87 -0.01 -1.72
CA THR A 76 -16.21 -0.03 -1.11
C THR A 76 -16.30 -0.84 0.17
N ARG A 77 -15.36 -1.76 0.43
CA ARG A 77 -15.49 -2.74 1.52
C ARG A 77 -14.28 -2.86 2.43
N LEU A 78 -13.09 -2.47 1.99
CA LEU A 78 -11.88 -2.61 2.80
C LEU A 78 -11.98 -1.92 4.16
N HIS A 79 -12.64 -0.75 4.24
CA HIS A 79 -12.81 -0.04 5.50
C HIS A 79 -13.75 -0.75 6.52
N HIS A 80 -14.43 -1.82 6.09
CA HIS A 80 -15.20 -2.72 6.94
C HIS A 80 -14.49 -4.06 7.19
N ASP A 81 -13.32 -4.29 6.59
CA ASP A 81 -12.56 -5.52 6.79
C ASP A 81 -12.06 -5.60 8.25
N PRO A 82 -12.12 -6.78 8.89
CA PRO A 82 -11.56 -7.00 10.22
C PRO A 82 -10.09 -6.58 10.40
N VAL A 83 -9.29 -6.56 9.33
CA VAL A 83 -7.89 -6.09 9.36
C VAL A 83 -7.79 -4.56 9.43
N PHE A 84 -8.82 -3.83 8.97
CA PHE A 84 -8.73 -2.40 8.76
C PHE A 84 -8.51 -1.58 10.03
N PRO A 85 -9.11 -1.90 11.20
CA PRO A 85 -8.80 -1.19 12.44
C PRO A 85 -7.31 -1.28 12.84
N VAL A 86 -6.67 -2.42 12.58
CA VAL A 86 -5.23 -2.62 12.83
C VAL A 86 -4.40 -1.81 11.82
N LEU A 87 -4.80 -1.86 10.55
CA LEU A 87 -4.17 -1.12 9.46
C LEU A 87 -4.26 0.41 9.65
N ARG A 88 -5.38 0.91 10.17
CA ARG A 88 -5.65 2.36 10.33
C ARG A 88 -5.04 2.96 11.61
N SER A 89 -4.25 2.22 12.37
CA SER A 89 -3.57 2.78 13.54
C SER A 89 -2.57 3.86 13.12
N PRO A 90 -2.71 5.14 13.52
CA PRO A 90 -1.78 6.20 13.13
C PRO A 90 -0.35 5.99 13.66
N ALA A 91 -0.22 5.24 14.76
CA ALA A 91 1.07 4.87 15.34
C ALA A 91 1.77 3.73 14.57
N ARG A 92 1.13 3.14 13.56
CA ARG A 92 1.73 2.13 12.71
C ARG A 92 2.14 2.77 11.38
N GLY A 93 3.38 2.52 10.98
CA GLY A 93 3.81 2.71 9.59
C GLY A 93 3.12 1.71 8.65
N GLY A 94 3.82 1.27 7.61
CA GLY A 94 3.32 0.20 6.75
C GLY A 94 3.05 -1.10 7.53
N LEU A 95 1.86 -1.67 7.37
CA LEU A 95 1.50 -2.99 7.89
C LEU A 95 1.83 -4.04 6.83
N TRP A 96 2.84 -4.85 7.11
CA TRP A 96 3.20 -6.00 6.28
C TRP A 96 2.20 -7.13 6.45
N LEU A 97 1.89 -7.83 5.37
CA LEU A 97 0.97 -8.96 5.38
C LEU A 97 1.42 -10.06 6.35
N GLY A 98 2.74 -10.34 6.38
CA GLY A 98 3.33 -11.31 7.30
C GLY A 98 3.21 -10.95 8.79
N ASP A 99 2.99 -9.68 9.12
CA ASP A 99 2.84 -9.19 10.50
C ASP A 99 1.37 -9.17 10.96
N VAL A 100 0.43 -9.48 10.07
CA VAL A 100 -0.99 -9.53 10.41
C VAL A 100 -1.29 -10.79 11.22
N PRO A 101 -1.94 -10.67 12.41
CA PRO A 101 -2.35 -11.83 13.19
C PRO A 101 -3.18 -12.82 12.36
N ARG A 102 -2.83 -14.11 12.41
CA ARG A 102 -3.46 -15.17 11.61
C ARG A 102 -4.98 -15.23 11.75
N HIS A 103 -5.50 -14.98 12.94
CA HIS A 103 -6.95 -14.98 13.19
C HIS A 103 -7.66 -13.82 12.46
N LEU A 104 -7.00 -12.66 12.30
CA LEU A 104 -7.55 -11.55 11.51
C LEU A 104 -7.50 -11.87 10.02
N LEU A 105 -6.42 -12.48 9.52
CA LEU A 105 -6.35 -12.96 8.14
C LEU A 105 -7.42 -14.01 7.83
N ALA A 106 -7.71 -14.91 8.78
CA ALA A 106 -8.77 -15.90 8.63
C ALA A 106 -10.16 -15.25 8.54
N ALA A 107 -10.38 -14.15 9.26
CA ALA A 107 -11.64 -13.42 9.26
C ALA A 107 -11.79 -12.40 8.12
N SER A 108 -10.69 -12.00 7.47
CA SER A 108 -10.64 -10.95 6.45
C SER A 108 -11.20 -11.41 5.10
N PRO A 109 -12.32 -10.85 4.61
CA PRO A 109 -12.78 -11.12 3.25
C PRO A 109 -11.81 -10.56 2.20
N GLY A 110 -11.15 -9.44 2.48
CA GLY A 110 -10.13 -8.87 1.61
C GLY A 110 -8.98 -9.84 1.41
N PHE A 111 -8.50 -10.49 2.46
CA PHE A 111 -7.47 -11.50 2.30
C PHE A 111 -8.02 -12.78 1.66
N GLN A 112 -9.06 -13.39 2.22
CA GLN A 112 -9.51 -14.73 1.81
C GLN A 112 -10.13 -14.78 0.41
N LYS A 113 -10.87 -13.73 0.03
CA LYS A 113 -11.69 -13.73 -1.20
C LYS A 113 -11.15 -12.80 -2.28
N VAL A 114 -10.21 -11.91 -1.95
CA VAL A 114 -9.67 -10.93 -2.91
C VAL A 114 -8.19 -11.15 -3.15
N LEU A 115 -7.34 -11.04 -2.12
CA LEU A 115 -5.88 -11.12 -2.31
C LEU A 115 -5.40 -12.56 -2.55
N ARG A 116 -5.86 -13.52 -1.74
CA ARG A 116 -5.42 -14.92 -1.83
C ARG A 116 -5.73 -15.55 -3.21
N PRO A 117 -6.92 -15.35 -3.83
CA PRO A 117 -7.18 -15.86 -5.18
C PRO A 117 -6.29 -15.26 -6.28
N LEU A 118 -5.72 -14.05 -6.06
CA LEU A 118 -4.76 -13.44 -6.97
C LEU A 118 -3.33 -14.00 -6.81
N GLY A 119 -3.15 -14.98 -5.93
CA GLY A 119 -1.86 -15.56 -5.60
C GLY A 119 -0.98 -14.64 -4.77
N ILE A 120 -1.54 -13.62 -4.12
CA ILE A 120 -0.76 -12.72 -3.24
C ILE A 120 -0.32 -13.48 -1.99
N GLU A 121 0.98 -13.43 -1.73
CA GLU A 121 1.63 -14.11 -0.61
C GLU A 121 2.27 -13.15 0.38
N ASP A 122 2.65 -11.95 -0.06
CA ASP A 122 3.23 -10.90 0.79
C ASP A 122 2.84 -9.51 0.27
N GLY A 123 3.19 -8.46 1.00
CA GLY A 123 2.85 -7.09 0.66
C GLY A 123 2.85 -6.16 1.87
N VAL A 124 2.68 -4.87 1.60
CA VAL A 124 2.55 -3.83 2.62
C VAL A 124 1.36 -2.93 2.30
N ALA A 125 0.58 -2.62 3.32
CA ALA A 125 -0.47 -1.62 3.25
C ALA A 125 -0.16 -0.49 4.23
N GLN A 126 -0.28 0.76 3.79
CA GLN A 126 -0.03 1.93 4.62
C GLN A 126 -1.22 2.89 4.54
N CYS A 127 -1.82 3.18 5.69
CA CYS A 127 -2.77 4.27 5.80
C CYS A 127 -2.04 5.62 5.75
N LEU A 128 -2.61 6.56 4.99
CA LEU A 128 -2.08 7.91 4.82
C LEU A 128 -2.92 8.88 5.65
N PHE A 129 -2.23 9.76 6.37
CA PHE A 129 -2.83 10.74 7.26
C PHE A 129 -2.34 12.15 6.89
N ALA A 130 -3.22 13.14 7.02
CA ALA A 130 -2.83 14.53 6.98
C ALA A 130 -2.09 14.92 8.28
N PRO A 131 -1.38 16.07 8.31
CA PRO A 131 -0.65 16.52 9.50
C PRO A 131 -1.53 16.70 10.75
N ASP A 132 -2.83 16.92 10.55
CA ASP A 132 -3.87 16.99 11.60
C ASP A 132 -4.30 15.61 12.13
N GLY A 133 -3.66 14.52 11.66
CA GLY A 133 -3.99 13.13 12.02
C GLY A 133 -5.21 12.56 11.30
N ARG A 134 -5.83 13.31 10.40
CA ARG A 134 -7.02 12.85 9.68
C ARG A 134 -6.66 11.83 8.61
N TYR A 135 -7.41 10.74 8.55
CA TYR A 135 -7.24 9.70 7.53
C TYR A 135 -7.62 10.23 6.14
N VAL A 136 -6.69 10.14 5.17
CA VAL A 136 -6.86 10.67 3.81
C VAL A 136 -6.80 9.63 2.71
N GLY A 137 -6.34 8.41 2.98
CA GLY A 137 -6.20 7.39 1.94
C GLY A 137 -5.26 6.26 2.31
N MET A 138 -4.83 5.50 1.33
CA MET A 138 -3.88 4.42 1.56
C MET A 138 -3.06 4.08 0.33
N LEU A 139 -1.88 3.52 0.58
CA LEU A 139 -1.05 2.84 -0.39
C LEU A 139 -1.12 1.33 -0.08
N ASN A 140 -1.45 0.52 -1.08
CA ASN A 140 -1.40 -0.94 -0.98
C ASN A 140 -0.42 -1.48 -2.01
N VAL A 141 0.48 -2.36 -1.59
CA VAL A 141 1.44 -3.03 -2.47
C VAL A 141 1.42 -4.52 -2.15
N SER A 142 1.25 -5.35 -3.18
CA SER A 142 1.14 -6.80 -3.03
C SER A 142 2.11 -7.53 -3.95
N THR A 143 2.65 -8.64 -3.45
CA THR A 143 3.58 -9.53 -4.15
C THR A 143 3.09 -10.97 -4.10
N ARG A 144 3.23 -11.70 -5.20
CA ARG A 144 2.89 -13.14 -5.32
C ARG A 144 4.01 -14.06 -4.86
N ARG A 145 5.22 -13.54 -4.72
CA ARG A 145 6.36 -14.30 -4.21
C ARG A 145 6.59 -13.93 -2.75
N PRO A 146 6.78 -14.91 -1.86
CA PRO A 146 7.15 -14.61 -0.49
C PRO A 146 8.57 -14.05 -0.52
N ARG A 147 8.80 -12.94 0.19
CA ARG A 147 10.14 -12.35 0.30
C ARG A 147 11.11 -13.42 0.83
N ARG A 148 12.21 -13.67 0.11
CA ARG A 148 13.26 -14.63 0.53
C ARG A 148 14.20 -14.07 1.61
N THR A 149 14.17 -12.76 1.86
CA THR A 149 14.95 -12.06 2.88
C THR A 149 14.16 -10.87 3.43
N PRO A 150 14.25 -10.53 4.73
CA PRO A 150 13.74 -9.26 5.24
C PRO A 150 14.45 -8.12 4.49
N ASP A 151 13.67 -7.27 3.83
CA ASP A 151 14.22 -6.10 3.14
C ASP A 151 14.73 -5.10 4.18
N PRO A 152 15.95 -4.52 4.06
CA PRO A 152 16.39 -3.40 4.89
C PRO A 152 15.39 -2.23 4.89
N ALA A 153 14.50 -2.10 3.89
CA ALA A 153 13.39 -1.14 3.89
C ALA A 153 12.28 -1.41 4.94
N ARG A 154 12.35 -2.50 5.71
CA ARG A 154 11.54 -2.67 6.94
C ARG A 154 12.06 -1.80 8.08
N ALA A 155 13.33 -1.43 8.05
CA ALA A 155 13.87 -0.44 8.97
C ALA A 155 13.49 0.95 8.44
N VAL A 156 13.01 1.81 9.32
CA VAL A 156 12.69 3.23 9.10
C VAL A 156 11.27 3.53 8.61
N VAL A 157 10.31 3.52 9.56
CA VAL A 157 9.29 4.58 9.74
C VAL A 157 9.09 4.81 11.23
#